data_AF-A0A347WEH5-F1
#
_entry.id   AF-A0A347WEH5-F1
#
_cell.length_a   1.000
_cell.length_b   1.000
_cell.length_c   1.000
_cell.angle_alpha   90.00
_cell.angle_beta   90.00
_cell.angle_gamma   90.00
#
_symmetry.space_group_name_H-M   'P 1'
#
loop_
_entity.id
_entity.type
_entity.pdbx_description
1 polymer ?
#
loop_
_entity_poly.entity_id
_entity_poly.type
_entity_poly.pdbx_seq_one_letter_code
_entity_poly.pdbx_strand_id
1 'polypeptide(L)'
;MPAYVPLQVATNYSFLRGASHPDELFGRAKALGLRAIGVTDHNSLAGIVRAHRAAGEHGLRLVVGCRLDLEDMPPVLVYPTDREAYGRLCRLLTLGKKRAGKGGFSLTWRDLEREGAGLLLIFTEN
;
A
#
# COMPACT_ATOMS: atom_id res chain seq x y z
N MET A 1 -26.24 1.17 7.59
CA MET A 1 -25.16 1.89 6.88
C MET A 1 -24.59 0.97 5.81
N PRO A 2 -24.21 1.48 4.64
CA PRO A 2 -23.49 0.69 3.65
C PRO A 2 -22.16 0.19 4.22
N ALA A 3 -21.72 -0.99 3.80
CA ALA A 3 -20.45 -1.55 4.24
C ALA A 3 -19.29 -0.67 3.73
N TYR A 4 -18.48 -0.14 4.65
CA TYR A 4 -17.29 0.64 4.33
C TYR A 4 -16.01 -0.17 4.57
N VAL A 5 -15.01 0.04 3.71
CA VAL A 5 -13.67 -0.52 3.84
C VAL A 5 -12.66 0.61 3.53
N PRO A 6 -11.82 1.02 4.48
CA PRO A 6 -10.76 1.98 4.21
C PRO A 6 -9.70 1.31 3.35
N LEU A 7 -9.50 1.82 2.12
CA LEU A 7 -8.52 1.27 1.19
C LEU A 7 -7.17 2.00 1.24
N GLN A 8 -7.15 3.25 1.70
CA GLN A 8 -5.94 4.05 1.87
C GLN A 8 -5.57 4.14 3.36
N VAL A 9 -4.84 3.15 3.87
CA VAL A 9 -4.35 3.15 5.25
C VAL A 9 -2.83 3.01 5.27
N ALA A 10 -2.15 3.95 5.92
CA ALA A 10 -0.73 3.90 6.16
C ALA A 10 -0.44 3.37 7.58
N THR A 11 0.53 2.47 7.68
CA THR A 11 1.06 1.97 8.96
C THR A 11 2.31 2.77 9.33
N ASN A 12 2.86 2.52 10.52
CA ASN A 12 4.13 3.08 10.97
C ASN A 12 5.35 2.72 10.08
N TYR A 13 5.17 1.86 9.07
CA TYR A 13 6.17 1.58 8.03
C TYR A 13 6.24 2.65 6.94
N SER A 14 5.26 3.55 6.92
CA SER A 14 5.34 4.81 6.17
C SER A 14 6.10 5.83 7.01
N PHE A 15 7.43 5.83 6.92
CA PHE A 15 8.28 6.66 7.77
C PHE A 15 7.90 8.15 7.75
N LEU A 16 7.78 8.75 8.94
CA LEU A 16 7.33 10.15 9.14
C LEU A 16 5.94 10.48 8.53
N ARG A 17 5.13 9.47 8.18
CA ARG A 17 3.81 9.64 7.56
C ARG A 17 2.73 8.82 8.26
N GLY A 18 3.05 7.61 8.72
CA GLY A 18 2.15 6.76 9.50
C GLY A 18 2.64 6.63 10.95
N ALA A 19 1.71 6.63 11.90
CA ALA A 19 2.01 6.49 13.32
C ALA A 19 1.58 5.13 13.88
N SER A 20 0.42 4.62 13.46
CA SER A 20 -0.16 3.41 14.05
C SER A 20 0.52 2.13 13.59
N HIS A 21 0.71 1.20 14.52
CA HIS A 21 1.16 -0.14 14.20
C HIS A 21 0.05 -0.92 13.48
N PRO A 22 0.39 -1.93 12.65
CA PRO A 22 -0.62 -2.77 12.01
C PRO A 22 -1.59 -3.40 13.01
N ASP A 23 -1.12 -3.92 14.14
CA ASP A 23 -1.98 -4.52 15.16
C ASP A 23 -3.05 -3.55 15.69
N GLU A 24 -2.67 -2.32 16.00
CA GLU A 24 -3.58 -1.26 16.47
C GLU A 24 -4.64 -0.92 15.42
N LEU A 25 -4.23 -0.84 14.15
CA LEU A 25 -5.13 -0.54 13.03
C LEU A 25 -6.17 -1.64 12.84
N PHE A 26 -5.74 -2.90 12.88
CA PHE A 26 -6.62 -4.05 12.73
C PHE A 26 -7.54 -4.23 13.95
N GLY A 27 -7.03 -4.05 15.18
CA GLY A 27 -7.85 -4.04 16.38
C GLY A 27 -8.91 -2.94 16.36
N ARG A 28 -8.56 -1.72 15.92
CA ARG A 28 -9.52 -0.62 15.79
C ARG A 28 -10.57 -0.91 14.72
N ALA A 29 -10.17 -1.43 13.57
CA ALA A 29 -11.11 -1.80 12.50
C ALA A 29 -12.10 -2.88 12.95
N LYS A 30 -11.63 -3.85 13.74
CA LYS A 30 -12.49 -4.89 14.32
C LYS A 30 -13.52 -4.29 15.27
N ALA A 31 -13.08 -3.39 16.16
CA ALA A 31 -13.97 -2.69 17.09
C ALA A 31 -15.01 -1.82 16.37
N LEU A 32 -14.68 -1.29 15.19
CA LEU A 32 -15.60 -0.53 14.32
C LEU A 32 -16.52 -1.41 13.46
N GLY A 33 -16.40 -2.75 13.54
CA GLY A 33 -17.20 -3.67 12.75
C GLY A 33 -16.87 -3.68 11.25
N LEU A 34 -15.66 -3.23 10.88
CA LEU A 34 -15.22 -3.30 9.49
C LEU A 34 -14.96 -4.75 9.08
N ARG A 35 -15.01 -5.02 7.78
CA ARG A 35 -14.77 -6.36 7.21
C ARG A 35 -13.36 -6.54 6.62
N ALA A 36 -12.70 -5.43 6.29
CA ALA A 36 -11.40 -5.41 5.65
C ALA A 36 -10.68 -4.07 5.86
N ILE A 37 -9.37 -4.07 5.63
CA ILE A 37 -8.53 -2.87 5.55
C ILE A 37 -7.59 -3.00 4.35
N GLY A 38 -7.48 -1.95 3.54
CA GLY A 38 -6.40 -1.80 2.56
C GLY A 38 -5.20 -1.09 3.17
N VAL A 39 -4.06 -1.79 3.22
CA VAL A 39 -2.80 -1.19 3.66
C VAL A 39 -2.03 -0.71 2.44
N THR A 40 -1.75 0.58 2.40
CA THR A 40 -1.06 1.28 1.30
C THR A 40 0.06 2.14 1.87
N ASP A 41 1.11 1.49 2.39
CA ASP A 41 2.28 2.22 2.88
C ASP A 41 2.96 3.02 1.76
N HIS A 42 3.57 4.15 2.12
CA HIS A 42 4.27 5.02 1.18
C HIS A 42 5.53 4.35 0.63
N ASN A 43 5.57 4.14 -0.69
CA ASN A 43 6.73 3.66 -1.43
C ASN A 43 7.38 2.40 -0.81
N SER A 44 6.55 1.54 -0.22
CA SER A 44 7.02 0.39 0.55
C SER A 44 5.93 -0.66 0.75
N LEU A 45 6.36 -1.92 0.86
CA LEU A 45 5.55 -3.05 1.32
C LEU A 45 6.08 -3.60 2.67
N ALA A 46 6.95 -2.86 3.35
CA ALA A 46 7.61 -3.32 4.57
C ALA A 46 6.62 -3.67 5.70
N GLY A 47 5.47 -2.99 5.75
CA GLY A 47 4.43 -3.26 6.74
C GLY A 47 3.56 -4.48 6.44
N ILE A 48 3.57 -5.01 5.21
CA ILE A 48 2.59 -6.02 4.76
C ILE A 48 2.69 -7.33 5.52
N VAL A 49 3.90 -7.79 5.89
CA VAL A 49 4.05 -9.04 6.66
C VAL A 49 3.43 -8.90 8.05
N ARG A 50 3.61 -7.75 8.71
CA ARG A 50 3.00 -7.49 10.02
C ARG A 50 1.50 -7.26 9.91
N ALA A 51 1.05 -6.56 8.87
CA ALA A 51 -0.37 -6.40 8.56
C ALA A 51 -1.06 -7.74 8.29
N HIS A 52 -0.40 -8.68 7.61
CA HIS A 52 -0.94 -10.01 7.35
C HIS A 52 -1.14 -10.81 8.65
N ARG A 53 -0.19 -10.72 9.59
CA ARG A 53 -0.33 -11.34 10.91
C ARG A 53 -1.50 -10.74 11.70
N ALA A 54 -1.54 -9.42 11.81
CA ALA A 54 -2.61 -8.70 12.51
C ALA A 54 -4.00 -8.99 11.89
N ALA A 55 -4.08 -9.07 10.56
CA ALA A 55 -5.32 -9.44 9.87
C ALA A 55 -5.84 -10.82 10.30
N GLY A 56 -4.96 -11.81 10.42
CA GLY A 56 -5.30 -13.13 10.93
C GLY A 56 -5.74 -13.12 12.39
N GLU A 57 -5.00 -12.42 13.25
CA GLU A 57 -5.29 -12.31 14.70
C GLU A 57 -6.64 -11.65 14.98
N HIS A 58 -7.01 -10.62 14.21
CA HIS A 58 -8.27 -9.89 14.37
C HIS A 58 -9.43 -10.43 13.50
N GLY A 59 -9.17 -11.44 12.67
CA GLY A 59 -10.18 -12.04 11.78
C GLY A 59 -10.73 -11.06 10.74
N LEU A 60 -9.86 -10.23 10.16
CA LEU A 60 -10.18 -9.22 9.16
C LEU A 60 -9.46 -9.53 7.85
N ARG A 61 -10.07 -9.16 6.72
CA ARG A 61 -9.39 -9.26 5.42
C ARG A 61 -8.38 -8.13 5.26
N LEU A 62 -7.12 -8.46 4.97
CA LEU A 62 -6.14 -7.51 4.44
C LEU A 62 -6.32 -7.39 2.92
N VAL A 63 -6.36 -6.15 2.42
CA VAL A 63 -6.17 -5.82 1.01
C VAL A 63 -4.76 -5.25 0.86
N VAL A 64 -3.90 -6.00 0.20
CA VAL A 64 -2.49 -5.64 0.02
C VAL A 64 -2.38 -4.55 -1.05
N GLY A 65 -1.78 -3.42 -0.71
CA GLY A 65 -1.50 -2.35 -1.65
C GLY A 65 -0.26 -1.55 -1.27
N CYS A 66 -0.03 -0.48 -2.03
CA CYS A 66 1.03 0.49 -1.78
C CYS A 66 0.56 1.86 -2.29
N ARG A 67 1.04 2.94 -1.68
CA ARG A 67 0.94 4.27 -2.28
C ARG A 67 2.25 4.58 -2.98
N LEU A 68 2.19 4.80 -4.28
CA LEU A 68 3.33 5.24 -5.08
C LEU A 68 3.25 6.74 -5.27
N ASP A 69 4.22 7.46 -4.72
CA ASP A 69 4.41 8.88 -5.00
C ASP A 69 5.21 8.98 -6.32
N LEU A 70 4.57 9.51 -7.37
CA LEU A 70 5.18 9.67 -8.70
C LEU A 70 5.81 11.06 -8.84
N GLU A 71 6.82 11.19 -9.71
CA GLU A 71 7.51 12.47 -9.96
C GLU A 71 6.73 13.40 -10.88
N ASP A 72 6.00 12.82 -11.83
CA ASP A 72 5.37 13.51 -12.96
C ASP A 72 3.83 13.57 -12.83
N MET A 73 3.26 12.96 -11.79
CA MET A 73 1.81 12.91 -11.56
C MET A 73 1.47 12.88 -10.06
N PRO A 74 0.22 13.15 -9.67
CA PRO A 74 -0.25 12.89 -8.32
C PRO A 74 -0.01 11.44 -7.89
N PRO A 75 0.12 11.19 -6.57
CA PRO A 75 0.26 9.84 -6.04
C PRO A 75 -0.87 8.91 -6.47
N VAL A 76 -0.55 7.62 -6.55
CA VAL A 76 -1.52 6.59 -6.92
C VAL A 76 -1.49 5.47 -5.89
N LEU A 77 -2.67 4.96 -5.53
CA LEU A 77 -2.76 3.70 -4.79
C LEU A 77 -2.69 2.55 -5.79
N VAL A 78 -1.87 1.55 -5.49
CA VAL A 78 -1.69 0.37 -6.33
C VAL A 78 -2.06 -0.89 -5.55
N TYR A 79 -2.86 -1.75 -6.18
CA TYR A 79 -3.27 -3.04 -5.62
C TYR A 79 -2.97 -4.16 -6.63
N PRO A 80 -2.03 -5.07 -6.35
CA PRO A 80 -1.78 -6.21 -7.21
C PRO A 80 -2.95 -7.21 -7.16
N THR A 81 -3.37 -7.70 -8.32
CA THR A 81 -4.49 -8.66 -8.44
C THR A 81 -4.07 -10.11 -8.25
N ASP A 82 -2.78 -10.41 -8.42
CA ASP A 82 -2.22 -11.75 -8.33
C ASP A 82 -0.75 -11.72 -7.87
N ARG A 83 -0.13 -12.91 -7.81
CA ARG A 83 1.27 -13.08 -7.39
C ARG A 83 2.27 -12.45 -8.37
N GLU A 84 1.99 -12.50 -9.66
CA GLU A 84 2.87 -11.91 -10.69
C GLU A 84 2.84 -10.38 -10.62
N ALA A 85 1.66 -9.80 -10.43
CA ALA A 85 1.44 -8.38 -10.20
C ALA A 85 2.11 -7.91 -8.90
N TYR A 86 2.06 -8.71 -7.82
CA TYR A 86 2.80 -8.41 -6.59
C TYR A 86 4.32 -8.37 -6.88
N GLY A 87 4.83 -9.31 -7.69
CA GLY A 87 6.21 -9.31 -8.16
C GLY A 87 6.58 -8.05 -8.98
N ARG A 88 5.70 -7.61 -9.88
CA ARG A 88 5.84 -6.35 -10.64
C ARG A 88 5.91 -5.13 -9.72
N LEU A 89 5.02 -5.05 -8.73
CA LEU A 89 5.03 -3.97 -7.74
C LEU A 89 6.35 -3.94 -6.95
N CYS A 90 6.86 -5.09 -6.52
CA CYS A 90 8.17 -5.18 -5.87
C CYS A 90 9.31 -4.67 -6.76
N ARG A 91 9.27 -4.96 -8.07
CA ARG A 91 10.26 -4.45 -9.04
C ARG A 91 10.17 -2.93 -9.19
N LEU A 92 8.96 -2.37 -9.31
CA LEU A 92 8.74 -0.92 -9.37
C LEU A 92 9.27 -0.22 -8.10
N LEU A 93 8.99 -0.76 -6.93
CA LEU A 93 9.49 -0.22 -5.66
C LEU A 93 11.03 -0.28 -5.58
N THR A 94 11.62 -1.36 -6.09
CA THR A 94 13.08 -1.52 -6.16
C THR A 94 13.69 -0.51 -7.13
N LEU A 95 13.09 -0.33 -8.30
CA LEU A 95 13.50 0.66 -9.30
C LEU A 95 13.49 2.07 -8.72
N GLY A 96 12.37 2.45 -8.08
CA GLY A 96 12.21 3.79 -7.52
C GLY A 96 13.21 4.12 -6.42
N LYS A 97 13.49 3.15 -5.53
CA LYS A 97 14.52 3.29 -4.48
C LYS A 97 15.93 3.35 -5.06
N LYS A 98 16.23 2.58 -6.11
CA LYS A 98 17.55 2.58 -6.75
C LYS A 98 17.88 3.92 -7.42
N ARG A 99 16.89 4.58 -8.04
CA ARG A 99 17.11 5.85 -8.75
C ARG A 99 17.38 7.03 -7.84
N ALA A 100 16.68 7.12 -6.70
CA ALA A 100 16.74 8.28 -5.82
C ALA A 100 17.84 8.24 -4.75
N GLY A 101 18.54 7.12 -4.60
CA GLY A 101 19.57 6.96 -3.57
C GLY A 101 19.01 6.79 -2.15
N LYS A 102 19.84 7.03 -1.13
CA LYS A 102 19.50 6.73 0.27
C LYS A 102 18.33 7.59 0.76
N GLY A 103 17.24 6.93 1.14
CA GLY A 103 16.05 7.59 1.71
C GLY A 103 15.13 8.26 0.69
N GLY A 104 15.49 8.23 -0.59
CA GLY A 104 14.68 8.78 -1.66
C GLY A 104 13.79 7.75 -2.35
N PHE A 105 12.89 8.24 -3.20
CA PHE A 105 12.10 7.44 -4.13
C PHE A 105 11.84 8.26 -5.41
N SER A 106 12.10 7.67 -6.58
CA SER A 106 11.98 8.32 -7.89
C SER A 106 11.34 7.38 -8.89
N LEU A 107 10.06 7.59 -9.19
CA LEU A 107 9.27 6.77 -10.10
C LEU A 107 8.37 7.66 -10.95
N THR A 108 8.28 7.37 -12.24
CA THR A 108 7.44 8.11 -13.18
C THR A 108 6.24 7.29 -13.60
N TRP A 109 5.22 7.93 -14.16
CA TRP A 109 4.08 7.24 -14.78
C TRP A 109 4.52 6.25 -15.84
N ARG A 110 5.54 6.60 -16.63
CA ARG A 110 6.07 5.72 -17.68
C ARG A 110 6.62 4.41 -17.14
N ASP A 111 7.17 4.40 -15.94
CA ASP A 111 7.62 3.15 -15.30
C ASP A 111 6.42 2.29 -14.90
N LEU A 112 5.41 2.92 -14.29
CA LEU A 112 4.18 2.26 -13.88
C LEU A 112 3.40 1.71 -15.07
N GLU A 113 3.34 2.44 -16.19
CA GLU A 113 2.72 1.99 -17.44
C GLU A 113 3.41 0.73 -17.99
N ARG A 114 4.75 0.67 -17.94
CA ARG A 114 5.53 -0.46 -18.47
C ARG A 114 5.40 -1.74 -17.63
N GLU A 115 5.38 -1.61 -16.31
CA GLU A 115 5.32 -2.76 -15.38
C GLU A 115 3.94 -2.94 -14.74
N GLY A 116 2.92 -2.19 -15.18
CA GLY A 116 1.63 -2.07 -14.48
C GLY A 116 0.65 -3.22 -14.69
N ALA A 117 1.00 -4.23 -15.49
CA ALA A 117 0.09 -5.34 -15.80
C ALA A 117 -0.38 -6.07 -14.52
N GLY A 118 -1.70 -6.11 -14.31
CA GLY A 118 -2.32 -6.72 -13.12
C GLY A 118 -2.30 -5.83 -11.87
N LEU A 119 -1.94 -4.54 -11.99
CA LEU A 119 -2.12 -3.58 -10.91
C LEU A 119 -3.43 -2.81 -11.12
N LEU A 120 -4.28 -2.81 -10.09
CA LEU A 120 -5.41 -1.88 -10.02
C LEU A 120 -4.92 -0.55 -9.44
N LEU A 121 -5.30 0.54 -10.07
CA LEU A 121 -4.89 1.89 -9.69
C LEU A 121 -6.09 2.68 -9.17
N ILE A 122 -5.90 3.41 -8.08
CA ILE A 122 -6.82 4.45 -7.62
C ILE A 122 -6.06 5.77 -7.64
N PHE A 123 -6.52 6.70 -8.46
CA PHE A 123 -5.99 8.06 -8.49
C PHE A 123 -6.47 8.82 -7.26
N THR A 124 -5.55 9.42 -6.52
CA THR A 124 -5.88 10.27 -5.38
C THR A 124 -5.86 11.72 -5.82
N GLU A 125 -6.89 12.47 -5.48
CA GLU A 125 -6.87 13.94 -5.60
C GLU A 125 -5.98 14.50 -4.48
N ASN A 126 -5.28 15.59 -4.79
CA ASN A 126 -4.36 16.26 -3.86
C ASN A 126 -5.12 16.95 -2.73
#